data_AF-A0A378A2X3-F1
#
_entry.id   AF-A0A378A2X3-F1
#
_cell.length_a   1.000
_cell.length_b   1.000
_cell.length_c   1.000
_cell.angle_alpha   90.00
_cell.angle_beta   90.00
_cell.angle_gamma   90.00
#
_symmetry.space_group_name_H-M   'P 1'
#
loop_
_entity.id
_entity.type
_entity.pdbx_description
1 polymer ?
#
loop_
_entity_poly.entity_id
_entity_poly.type
_entity_poly.pdbx_seq_one_letter_code
_entity_poly.pdbx_strand_id
1 'polypeptide(L)'
;MTHPLADMPDRPPGRGPSGTAATGEPSLSMQQRTVLERLITRLVALTSQQNAEVWACVKHDLGLKGDSPLLACHFSAAEASLNQRLAAAQDNHHHRQTLAQLSDLLGQGNNR
;
A
#
# COMPACT_ATOMS: atom_id res chain seq x y z
N MET A 1 -13.58 -48.39 14.30
CA MET A 1 -12.53 -47.64 15.03
C MET A 1 -11.86 -46.75 13.98
N THR A 2 -12.33 -45.52 13.75
CA THR A 2 -11.79 -44.22 14.28
C THR A 2 -10.29 -44.06 13.97
N HIS A 3 -9.74 -43.11 13.21
CA HIS A 3 -10.15 -41.80 12.66
C HIS A 3 -9.30 -41.45 11.41
N PRO A 4 -9.70 -40.44 10.59
CA PRO A 4 -8.93 -39.92 9.47
C PRO A 4 -7.97 -38.77 9.90
N LEU A 5 -6.83 -38.64 9.23
CA LEU A 5 -5.95 -37.47 9.29
C LEU A 5 -5.66 -37.00 7.85
N ALA A 6 -6.43 -36.02 7.37
CA ALA A 6 -6.10 -35.26 6.17
C ALA A 6 -6.03 -33.79 6.59
N ASP A 7 -4.78 -33.38 6.77
CA ASP A 7 -4.30 -32.03 6.99
C ASP A 7 -4.67 -31.10 5.82
N MET A 8 -4.76 -29.80 6.13
CA MET A 8 -4.85 -28.62 5.26
C MET A 8 -6.25 -27.98 5.04
N PRO A 9 -6.50 -26.79 5.60
CA PRO A 9 -7.58 -25.91 5.18
C PRO A 9 -7.12 -25.03 4.01
N ASP A 10 -7.39 -25.44 2.78
CA ASP A 10 -7.48 -24.51 1.65
C ASP A 10 -8.83 -23.79 1.74
N ARG A 11 -8.83 -22.62 2.36
CA ARG A 11 -10.00 -21.74 2.41
C ARG A 11 -9.66 -20.39 1.76
N PRO A 12 -10.01 -20.20 0.49
CA PRO A 12 -10.64 -18.98 0.04
C PRO A 12 -12.17 -19.18 0.13
N PRO A 13 -12.88 -18.51 1.06
CA PRO A 13 -14.34 -18.56 1.05
C PRO A 13 -14.82 -17.77 -0.17
N GLY A 14 -15.78 -18.36 -0.90
CA GLY A 14 -16.24 -17.82 -2.17
C GLY A 14 -16.73 -16.36 -2.12
N ARG A 15 -16.56 -15.69 -3.26
CA ARG A 15 -17.50 -14.66 -3.72
C ARG A 15 -17.70 -14.88 -5.22
N GLY A 16 -18.93 -15.20 -5.59
CA GLY A 16 -19.33 -15.75 -6.88
C GLY A 16 -19.13 -14.84 -8.09
N PRO A 17 -19.59 -15.25 -9.29
CA PRO A 17 -19.48 -14.46 -10.50
C PRO A 17 -20.35 -13.21 -10.34
N SER A 18 -19.75 -12.10 -9.90
CA SER A 18 -20.43 -10.81 -9.90
C SER A 18 -20.40 -10.27 -11.32
N GLY A 19 -21.26 -10.84 -12.16
CA GLY A 19 -21.79 -10.15 -13.32
C GLY A 19 -22.76 -9.09 -12.83
N THR A 20 -22.32 -7.83 -12.81
CA THR A 20 -23.14 -6.62 -13.04
C THR A 20 -22.20 -5.41 -13.05
N ALA A 21 -21.45 -5.24 -14.15
CA ALA A 21 -20.98 -3.91 -14.53
C ALA A 21 -22.15 -3.19 -15.22
N ALA A 22 -23.16 -2.85 -14.42
CA ALA A 22 -24.26 -2.00 -14.83
C ALA A 22 -23.86 -0.54 -14.59
N THR A 23 -23.79 0.24 -15.68
CA THR A 23 -23.84 1.70 -15.70
C THR A 23 -22.64 2.46 -15.13
N GLY A 24 -21.87 3.10 -16.02
CA GLY A 24 -21.16 4.35 -15.70
C GLY A 24 -19.65 4.32 -15.89
N GLU A 25 -18.91 3.60 -15.04
CA GLU A 25 -17.45 3.63 -15.04
C GLU A 25 -16.88 2.27 -14.64
N PRO A 26 -15.93 1.68 -15.39
CA PRO A 26 -15.39 0.37 -15.08
C PRO A 26 -14.63 0.41 -13.75
N SER A 27 -15.02 -0.47 -12.82
CA SER A 27 -14.24 -0.77 -11.62
C SER A 27 -12.83 -1.25 -12.00
N LEU A 28 -11.84 -0.95 -11.13
CA LEU A 28 -10.43 -1.27 -11.34
C LEU A 28 -10.18 -2.69 -11.88
N SER A 29 -9.41 -2.84 -12.96
CA SER A 29 -8.99 -4.15 -13.46
C SER A 29 -8.13 -4.90 -12.43
N MET A 30 -8.13 -6.23 -12.49
CA MET A 30 -7.30 -7.07 -11.59
C MET A 30 -5.82 -6.67 -11.61
N GLN A 31 -5.26 -6.41 -12.80
CA GLN A 31 -3.87 -5.96 -12.96
C GLN A 31 -3.61 -4.61 -12.27
N GLN A 32 -4.55 -3.66 -12.40
CA GLN A 32 -4.47 -2.34 -11.79
C GLN A 32 -4.49 -2.45 -10.25
N ARG A 33 -5.37 -3.30 -9.69
CA ARG A 33 -5.39 -3.57 -8.25
C ARG A 33 -4.04 -4.11 -7.78
N THR A 34 -3.49 -5.11 -8.48
CA THR A 34 -2.19 -5.69 -8.13
C THR A 34 -1.06 -4.65 -8.14
N VAL A 35 -1.05 -3.71 -9.09
CA VAL A 35 -0.03 -2.64 -9.12
C VAL A 35 -0.15 -1.73 -7.90
N LEU A 36 -1.35 -1.23 -7.58
CA LEU A 36 -1.55 -0.37 -6.41
C LEU A 36 -1.19 -1.11 -5.12
N GLU A 37 -1.62 -2.36 -4.96
CA GLU A 37 -1.31 -3.16 -3.78
C GLU A 37 0.20 -3.40 -3.60
N ARG A 38 0.93 -3.64 -4.70
CA ARG A 38 2.39 -3.78 -4.65
C ARG A 38 3.08 -2.47 -4.25
N LEU A 39 2.64 -1.33 -4.80
CA LEU A 39 3.16 -0.02 -4.44
C LEU A 39 2.90 0.30 -2.96
N ILE A 40 1.68 0.05 -2.49
CA ILE A 40 1.30 0.27 -1.10
C ILE A 40 2.09 -0.63 -0.17
N THR A 41 2.18 -1.94 -0.45
CA THR A 41 2.95 -2.89 0.36
C THR A 41 4.42 -2.45 0.48
N ARG A 42 5.01 -1.95 -0.61
CA ARG A 42 6.38 -1.43 -0.59
C ARG A 42 6.49 -0.14 0.22
N LEU A 43 5.52 0.77 0.12
CA LEU A 43 5.47 1.99 0.94
C LEU A 43 5.35 1.67 2.43
N VAL A 44 4.45 0.77 2.79
CA VAL A 44 4.21 0.30 4.17
C VAL A 44 5.47 -0.35 4.73
N ALA A 45 6.16 -1.18 3.96
CA ALA A 45 7.43 -1.78 4.38
C ALA A 45 8.53 -0.73 4.67
N LEU A 46 8.53 0.39 3.94
CA LEU A 46 9.53 1.45 4.10
C LEU A 46 9.20 2.44 5.21
N THR A 47 7.91 2.77 5.38
CA THR A 47 7.43 3.81 6.31
C THR A 47 6.85 3.25 7.61
N SER A 48 6.61 1.94 7.68
CA SER A 48 5.81 1.28 8.72
C SER A 48 4.40 1.86 8.90
N GLN A 49 3.86 2.58 7.90
CA GLN A 49 2.46 3.05 7.92
C GLN A 49 1.48 1.90 7.65
N GLN A 50 0.22 2.03 8.09
CA GLN A 50 -0.79 1.02 7.78
C GLN A 50 -1.32 1.16 6.35
N ASN A 51 -1.60 0.03 5.67
CA ASN A 51 -2.22 0.05 4.33
C ASN A 51 -3.48 0.91 4.29
N ALA A 52 -4.31 0.88 5.34
CA ALA A 52 -5.53 1.67 5.45
C ALA A 52 -5.26 3.19 5.44
N GLU A 53 -4.21 3.63 6.13
CA GLU A 53 -3.80 5.04 6.17
C GLU A 53 -3.25 5.49 4.82
N VAL A 54 -2.48 4.63 4.14
CA VAL A 54 -1.97 4.91 2.79
C VAL A 54 -3.12 5.07 1.81
N TRP A 55 -4.11 4.18 1.85
CA TRP A 55 -5.32 4.30 1.03
C TRP A 55 -6.13 5.55 1.36
N ALA A 56 -6.31 5.88 2.64
CA ALA A 56 -7.02 7.09 3.05
C ALA A 56 -6.32 8.36 2.55
N CYS A 57 -4.99 8.40 2.67
CA CYS A 57 -4.17 9.48 2.15
C CYS A 57 -4.25 9.64 0.62
N VAL A 58 -4.21 8.53 -0.12
CA VAL A 58 -4.35 8.54 -1.59
C VAL A 58 -5.74 9.06 -1.99
N LYS A 59 -6.80 8.59 -1.33
CA LYS A 59 -8.16 9.11 -1.57
C LYS A 59 -8.27 10.61 -1.27
N HIS A 60 -7.64 11.07 -0.19
CA HIS A 60 -7.61 12.49 0.17
C HIS A 60 -6.87 13.33 -0.88
N ASP A 61 -5.73 12.86 -1.38
CA ASP A 61 -4.95 13.52 -2.45
C ASP A 61 -5.72 13.61 -3.77
N LEU A 62 -6.53 12.59 -4.07
CA LEU A 62 -7.44 12.57 -5.20
C LEU A 62 -8.67 13.48 -5.01
N GLY A 63 -8.84 14.11 -3.84
CA GLY A 63 -10.02 14.90 -3.51
C GLY A 63 -11.30 14.06 -3.35
N LEU A 64 -11.17 12.74 -3.24
CA LEU A 64 -12.29 11.83 -3.04
C LEU A 64 -12.74 11.87 -1.58
N LYS A 65 -14.01 12.23 -1.37
CA LYS A 65 -14.64 12.21 -0.04
C LYS A 65 -14.77 10.75 0.42
N GLY A 66 -13.80 10.28 1.22
CA GLY A 66 -13.77 9.10 2.11
C GLY A 66 -14.30 7.76 1.57
N ASP A 67 -15.55 7.74 1.14
CA ASP A 67 -16.33 6.56 0.75
C ASP A 67 -16.56 6.43 -0.76
N SER A 68 -16.17 7.41 -1.57
CA SER A 68 -16.29 7.28 -3.03
C SER A 68 -15.50 6.06 -3.54
N PRO A 69 -16.12 5.17 -4.33
CA PRO A 69 -15.44 4.03 -4.91
C PRO A 69 -14.33 4.52 -5.84
N LEU A 70 -13.13 3.95 -5.71
CA LEU A 70 -12.04 4.20 -6.64
C LEU A 70 -12.39 3.59 -8.01
N LEU A 71 -12.60 4.46 -8.98
CA LEU A 71 -12.89 4.13 -10.36
C LEU A 71 -11.59 3.99 -11.16
N ALA A 72 -11.61 3.27 -12.29
CA ALA A 72 -10.41 3.10 -13.12
C ALA A 72 -9.82 4.43 -13.61
N CYS A 73 -10.65 5.47 -13.78
CA CYS A 73 -10.19 6.82 -14.10
C CYS A 73 -9.28 7.43 -13.03
N HIS A 74 -9.39 6.99 -11.77
CA HIS A 74 -8.52 7.43 -10.68
C HIS A 74 -7.26 6.59 -10.55
N PHE A 75 -7.09 5.50 -11.31
CA PHE A 75 -5.91 4.64 -11.19
C PHE A 75 -4.62 5.41 -11.47
N SER A 76 -4.56 6.14 -12.59
CA SER A 76 -3.35 6.88 -12.96
C SER A 76 -2.99 7.95 -11.92
N ALA A 77 -3.99 8.64 -11.38
CA ALA A 77 -3.79 9.61 -10.32
C ALA A 77 -3.38 8.93 -8.99
N ALA A 78 -4.02 7.82 -8.61
CA ALA A 78 -3.67 7.04 -7.41
C ALA A 78 -2.24 6.49 -7.49
N GLU A 79 -1.84 6.00 -8.66
CA GLU A 79 -0.48 5.53 -8.94
C GLU A 79 0.53 6.67 -8.81
N ALA A 80 0.22 7.86 -9.35
CA ALA A 80 1.06 9.04 -9.20
C ALA A 80 1.18 9.46 -7.73
N SER A 81 0.08 9.53 -6.97
CA SER A 81 0.08 9.86 -5.54
C SER A 81 0.91 8.85 -4.73
N LEU A 82 0.81 7.56 -5.06
CA LEU A 82 1.60 6.50 -4.41
C LEU A 82 3.08 6.60 -4.76
N ASN A 83 3.43 6.82 -6.03
CA ASN A 83 4.81 7.01 -6.45
C ASN A 83 5.44 8.25 -5.80
N GLN A 84 4.71 9.37 -5.74
CA GLN A 84 5.16 10.58 -5.07
C GLN A 84 5.42 10.32 -3.58
N ARG A 85 4.50 9.61 -2.91
CA ARG A 85 4.69 9.21 -1.50
C ARG A 85 5.87 8.27 -1.33
N LEU A 86 6.07 7.33 -2.25
CA LEU A 86 7.19 6.41 -2.22
C LEU A 86 8.53 7.16 -2.34
N ALA A 87 8.62 8.11 -3.26
CA ALA A 87 9.79 8.98 -3.41
C ALA A 87 10.02 9.82 -2.14
N ALA A 88 8.98 10.46 -1.60
CA ALA A 88 9.08 11.27 -0.38
C ALA A 88 9.48 10.44 0.86
N ALA A 89 8.96 9.22 0.98
CA ALA A 89 9.30 8.27 2.03
C ALA A 89 10.76 7.81 1.93
N GLN A 90 11.23 7.50 0.72
CA GLN A 90 12.61 7.12 0.47
C GLN A 90 13.58 8.24 0.82
N ASP A 91 13.26 9.48 0.44
CA ASP A 91 14.05 10.67 0.74
C ASP A 91 14.11 10.92 2.26
N ASN A 92 12.96 10.94 2.94
CA ASN A 92 12.92 11.10 4.40
C ASN A 92 13.72 10.01 5.12
N HIS A 93 13.61 8.76 4.67
CA HIS A 93 14.36 7.66 5.24
C HIS A 93 15.87 7.87 5.03
N HIS A 94 16.31 8.19 3.81
CA HIS A 94 17.71 8.50 3.53
C HIS A 94 18.23 9.66 4.36
N HIS A 95 17.50 10.76 4.42
CA HIS A 95 17.88 11.94 5.19
C HIS A 95 18.07 11.59 6.68
N ARG A 96 17.11 10.87 7.28
CA ARG A 96 17.22 10.42 8.67
C ARG A 96 18.38 9.47 8.89
N GLN A 97 18.66 8.57 7.94
CA GLN A 97 19.80 7.66 8.00
C GLN A 97 21.14 8.42 7.94
N THR A 98 21.27 9.41 7.06
CA THR A 98 22.47 10.24 6.95
C THR A 98 22.70 11.06 8.22
N LEU A 99 21.66 11.70 8.75
CA LEU A 99 21.78 12.43 10.03
C LEU A 99 22.15 11.51 11.19
N ALA A 100 21.57 10.30 11.26
CA ALA A 100 21.92 9.32 12.29
C ALA A 100 23.39 8.88 12.21
N GLN A 101 23.90 8.64 10.99
CA GLN A 101 25.31 8.29 10.77
C GLN A 101 26.26 9.42 11.19
N LEU A 102 25.96 10.66 10.81
CA LEU A 102 26.77 11.81 11.21
C LEU A 102 26.72 12.03 12.72
N SER A 103 25.54 11.89 13.34
CA SER A 103 25.38 12.00 14.78
C SER A 103 26.13 10.89 15.53
N ASP A 104 26.15 9.67 15.01
CA ASP A 104 26.91 8.56 15.58
C ASP A 104 28.42 8.84 15.50
N LEU A 105 28.91 9.25 14.33
CA LEU A 105 30.32 9.64 14.13
C LEU A 105 30.76 10.79 15.04
N LEU A 106 29.94 11.83 15.18
CA LEU A 106 30.21 12.95 16.10
C LEU A 106 30.14 12.51 17.56
N GLY A 107 29.16 11.66 17.92
CA GLY A 107 29.02 11.10 19.26
C GLY A 107 30.19 10.21 19.67
N GLN A 108 30.70 9.39 18.74
CA GLN A 108 31.90 8.57 18.96
C GLN A 108 33.16 9.43 19.11
N GLY A 109 33.26 10.55 18.37
CA GLY A 109 34.38 11.47 18.48
C GLY A 109 34.44 12.25 19.80
N ASN A 110 33.29 12.49 20.45
CA ASN A 110 33.18 13.31 21.66
C ASN A 110 33.33 12.50 22.99
N ASN A 111 33.62 11.20 22.91
CA ASN A 111 33.75 10.30 24.08
C ASN A 111 35.20 9.78 24.26
N ARG A 112 36.21 10.60 24.00
CA ARG A 112 37.64 10.25 24.19
C ARG A 112 38.40 11.30 24.95
#